data_AF-A0A940VLV9-F1
#
_entry.id   AF-A0A940VLV9-F1
#
_cell.length_a   1.000
_cell.length_b   1.000
_cell.length_c   1.000
_cell.angle_alpha   90.00
_cell.angle_beta   90.00
_cell.angle_gamma   90.00
#
_symmetry.space_group_name_H-M   'P 1'
#
loop_
_entity.id
_entity.type
_entity.pdbx_description
1 polymer ?
#
loop_
_entity_poly.entity_id
_entity_poly.type
_entity_poly.pdbx_seq_one_letter_code
_entity_poly.pdbx_strand_id
1 'polypeptide(L)'
;MATVEYLATVEALQGKIAGITKELHEAIDLSIELRAQSAKDKAEVVKVWEEFLGEFFGYIKKRSQQSKDKLLAGISWTRLKIF
;
A
#
# COMPACT_ATOMS: atom_id res chain seq x y z
N MET A 1 -18.04 -28.38 -8.45
CA MET A 1 -16.88 -27.51 -8.14
C MET A 1 -17.13 -26.93 -6.77
N ALA A 2 -16.34 -27.29 -5.77
CA ALA A 2 -16.47 -26.72 -4.42
C ALA A 2 -15.97 -25.27 -4.46
N THR A 3 -16.82 -24.33 -4.11
CA THR A 3 -16.41 -22.96 -3.79
C THR A 3 -15.54 -23.04 -2.54
N VAL A 4 -14.24 -22.80 -2.68
CA VAL A 4 -13.37 -22.62 -1.52
C VAL A 4 -13.86 -21.36 -0.82
N GLU A 5 -14.61 -21.51 0.27
CA GLU A 5 -14.90 -20.43 1.19
C GLU A 5 -13.55 -19.92 1.71
N TYR A 6 -13.11 -18.77 1.20
CA TYR A 6 -11.92 -18.12 1.70
C TYR A 6 -12.24 -17.54 3.07
N LEU A 7 -12.11 -18.36 4.11
CA LEU A 7 -12.17 -17.89 5.49
C LEU A 7 -11.04 -16.89 5.66
N ALA A 8 -11.38 -15.64 5.97
CA ALA A 8 -10.41 -14.59 6.22
C ALA A 8 -9.61 -14.94 7.48
N THR A 9 -8.34 -15.31 7.32
CA THR A 9 -7.41 -15.54 8.44
C THR A 9 -6.30 -14.49 8.48
N VAL A 10 -5.63 -14.38 9.63
CA VAL A 10 -4.50 -13.46 9.79
C VAL A 10 -3.34 -13.89 8.90
N GLU A 11 -3.09 -15.19 8.75
CA GLU A 11 -2.04 -15.76 7.89
C GLU A 11 -2.31 -15.44 6.42
N ALA A 12 -3.56 -15.55 5.99
CA ALA A 12 -3.99 -15.17 4.64
C ALA A 12 -3.74 -13.68 4.37
N LEU A 13 -4.03 -12.80 5.33
CA LEU A 13 -3.72 -11.38 5.26
C LEU A 13 -2.20 -11.13 5.22
N GLN A 14 -1.44 -11.77 6.10
CA GLN A 14 0.02 -11.65 6.15
C GLN A 14 0.67 -12.06 4.84
N GLY A 15 0.22 -13.17 4.23
CA GLY A 15 0.72 -13.61 2.92
C GLY A 15 0.47 -12.59 1.81
N LYS A 16 -0.72 -11.97 1.79
CA LYS A 16 -1.03 -10.89 0.83
C LYS A 16 -0.15 -9.67 1.04
N ILE A 17 0.01 -9.23 2.28
CA ILE A 17 0.84 -8.07 2.61
C ILE A 17 2.31 -8.34 2.27
N ALA A 18 2.85 -9.51 2.61
CA ALA A 18 4.22 -9.86 2.29
C ALA A 18 4.50 -9.84 0.76
N GLY A 19 3.56 -10.34 -0.05
CA GLY A 19 3.66 -10.28 -1.50
C GLY A 19 3.69 -8.85 -2.02
N ILE A 20 2.78 -7.99 -1.55
CA ILE A 20 2.72 -6.57 -1.95
C ILE A 20 3.99 -5.83 -1.52
N THR A 21 4.48 -6.08 -0.31
CA THR A 21 5.69 -5.44 0.21
C THR A 21 6.91 -5.72 -0.68
N LYS A 22 7.02 -6.94 -1.22
CA LYS A 22 8.10 -7.27 -2.17
C LYS A 22 8.04 -6.40 -3.42
N GLU A 23 6.87 -6.35 -4.07
CA GLU A 23 6.67 -5.53 -5.28
C GLU A 23 6.90 -4.04 -5.01
N LEU A 24 6.49 -3.55 -3.82
CA LEU A 24 6.73 -2.16 -3.43
C LEU A 24 8.22 -1.84 -3.23
N HIS A 25 9.02 -2.77 -2.71
CA HIS A 25 10.48 -2.57 -2.62
C HIS A 25 11.11 -2.42 -4.01
N GLU A 26 10.75 -3.29 -4.94
CA GLU A 26 11.25 -3.22 -6.32
C GLU A 26 10.83 -1.91 -7.00
N ALA A 27 9.59 -1.45 -6.79
CA ALA A 27 9.11 -0.16 -7.30
C ALA A 27 9.85 1.04 -6.68
N ILE A 28 10.25 0.96 -5.41
CA ILE A 28 11.06 1.98 -4.74
C ILE A 28 12.47 2.03 -5.34
N ASP A 29 13.09 0.88 -5.57
CA ASP A 29 14.43 0.81 -6.17
C ASP A 29 14.43 1.43 -7.59
N LEU A 30 13.45 1.07 -8.42
CA LEU A 30 13.25 1.69 -9.74
C LEU A 30 12.99 3.20 -9.63
N SER A 31 12.25 3.63 -8.62
CA SER A 31 12.00 5.06 -8.39
C SER A 31 13.29 5.82 -8.09
N ILE A 32 14.23 5.22 -7.34
CA ILE A 32 15.53 5.84 -7.04
C ILE A 32 16.34 6.00 -8.34
N GLU A 33 16.41 4.94 -9.15
CA GLU A 33 17.12 4.96 -10.43
C GLU A 33 16.55 6.03 -11.37
N LEU A 34 15.24 6.06 -11.57
CA LEU A 34 14.57 7.02 -12.44
C LEU A 34 14.76 8.47 -11.97
N ARG A 35 14.65 8.71 -10.66
CA ARG A 35 14.83 10.05 -10.09
C ARG A 35 16.26 10.58 -10.25
N ALA A 36 17.25 9.70 -10.37
CA ALA A 36 18.64 10.07 -10.61
C ALA A 36 18.92 10.42 -12.09
N GLN A 37 18.10 9.94 -13.04
CA GLN A 37 18.30 10.16 -14.47
C GLN A 37 18.01 11.59 -14.91
N SER A 38 16.88 12.16 -14.48
CA SER A 38 16.53 13.54 -14.84
C SER A 38 15.52 14.20 -13.90
N ALA A 39 15.45 15.53 -13.95
CA ALA A 39 14.43 16.30 -13.25
C ALA A 39 13.01 16.02 -13.77
N LYS A 40 12.87 15.66 -15.06
CA LYS A 40 11.59 15.28 -15.66
C LYS A 40 11.11 13.95 -15.08
N ASP A 41 11.96 12.93 -15.09
CA ASP A 41 11.61 11.60 -14.56
C ASP A 41 11.34 11.66 -13.07
N LYS A 42 12.07 12.51 -12.33
CA LYS A 42 11.75 12.79 -10.93
C LYS A 42 10.32 13.30 -10.73
N ALA A 43 9.84 14.20 -11.58
CA ALA A 43 8.47 14.72 -11.49
C ALA A 43 7.43 13.65 -11.86
N GLU A 44 7.69 12.83 -12.87
CA GLU A 44 6.80 11.71 -13.23
C GLU A 44 6.73 10.65 -12.14
N VAL A 45 7.87 10.28 -11.52
CA VAL A 45 7.89 9.36 -10.37
C VAL A 45 7.06 9.91 -9.21
N VAL A 46 7.09 11.22 -8.95
CA VAL A 46 6.24 11.82 -7.90
C VAL A 46 4.76 11.61 -8.21
N LYS A 47 4.31 11.86 -9.44
CA LYS A 47 2.90 11.68 -9.82
C LYS A 47 2.44 10.23 -9.66
N VAL A 48 3.26 9.26 -10.06
CA VAL A 48 2.94 7.83 -9.90
C VAL A 48 2.72 7.48 -8.43
N TRP A 49 3.58 7.97 -7.53
CA TRP A 49 3.41 7.74 -6.10
C TRP A 49 2.20 8.49 -5.52
N GLU A 50 1.91 9.71 -5.97
CA GLU A 50 0.71 10.46 -5.57
C GLU A 50 -0.58 9.72 -5.95
N GLU A 51 -0.65 9.21 -7.18
CA GLU A 51 -1.78 8.41 -7.66
C GLU A 51 -1.97 7.15 -6.82
N PHE A 52 -0.91 6.35 -6.64
CA PHE A 52 -0.96 5.13 -5.82
C PHE A 52 -1.40 5.40 -4.38
N LEU A 53 -0.77 6.39 -3.71
CA LEU A 53 -1.09 6.72 -2.32
C LEU A 53 -2.53 7.24 -2.20
N GLY A 54 -2.97 8.05 -3.15
CA GLY A 54 -4.34 8.54 -3.24
C GLY A 54 -5.36 7.41 -3.33
N GLU A 55 -5.14 6.46 -4.24
CA GLU A 55 -5.99 5.27 -4.40
C GLU A 55 -5.97 4.38 -3.15
N PHE A 56 -4.79 4.09 -2.60
CA PHE A 56 -4.62 3.23 -1.43
C PHE A 56 -5.35 3.78 -0.20
N PHE A 57 -5.06 5.01 0.20
CA PHE A 57 -5.71 5.64 1.35
C PHE A 57 -7.20 5.93 1.09
N GLY A 58 -7.54 6.30 -0.16
CA GLY A 58 -8.92 6.49 -0.58
C GLY A 58 -9.75 5.21 -0.41
N TYR A 59 -9.21 4.06 -0.80
CA TYR A 59 -9.86 2.78 -0.65
C TYR A 59 -10.03 2.38 0.82
N ILE A 60 -8.98 2.52 1.65
CA ILE A 60 -9.08 2.26 3.10
C ILE A 60 -10.17 3.11 3.74
N LYS A 61 -10.21 4.41 3.42
CA LYS A 61 -11.23 5.33 3.94
C LYS A 61 -12.64 4.91 3.52
N LYS A 62 -12.83 4.60 2.23
CA LYS A 62 -14.11 4.12 1.69
C LYS A 62 -14.57 2.85 2.41
N ARG A 63 -13.67 1.87 2.59
CA ARG A 63 -14.00 0.61 3.28
C ARG A 63 -14.28 0.82 4.76
N SER A 64 -13.53 1.67 5.44
CA SER A 64 -13.78 2.04 6.84
C SER A 64 -15.20 2.61 7.06
N GLN A 65 -15.63 3.50 6.16
CA GLN A 65 -16.98 4.06 6.19
C GLN A 65 -18.05 2.98 5.93
N GLN A 66 -17.83 2.11 4.95
CA GLN A 66 -18.78 1.05 4.57
C GLN A 66 -18.91 -0.03 5.65
N SER A 67 -17.81 -0.42 6.30
CA SER A 67 -17.81 -1.41 7.38
C SER A 67 -18.21 -0.83 8.73
N LYS A 68 -18.36 0.50 8.84
CA LYS A 68 -18.51 1.23 10.11
C LYS A 68 -17.40 0.93 11.12
N ASP A 69 -16.22 0.56 10.62
CA ASP A 69 -15.04 0.25 11.41
C ASP A 69 -13.90 1.21 11.04
N LYS A 70 -13.14 1.65 12.05
CA LYS A 70 -11.97 2.51 11.83
C LYS A 70 -10.77 1.61 11.56
N LEU A 71 -10.58 1.18 10.31
CA LEU A 71 -9.58 0.16 9.95
C LEU A 71 -8.13 0.50 10.32
N LEU A 72 -7.80 1.79 10.49
CA LEU A 72 -6.47 2.24 10.93
C LEU A 72 -6.40 2.56 12.43
N ALA A 73 -7.49 2.39 13.18
CA ALA A 73 -7.46 2.57 14.62
C ALA A 73 -6.60 1.48 15.27
N GLY A 74 -5.80 1.86 16.26
CA GLY A 74 -4.85 0.96 16.93
C GLY A 74 -3.49 0.82 16.22
N ILE A 75 -3.36 1.31 14.98
CA ILE A 75 -2.05 1.48 14.35
C ILE A 75 -1.31 2.62 15.04
N SER A 76 -0.12 2.33 15.55
CA SER A 76 0.73 3.33 16.20
C SER A 76 1.70 3.91 15.18
N TRP A 77 1.43 5.15 14.79
CA TRP A 77 2.30 5.92 13.89
C TRP A 77 3.70 6.15 14.46
N THR A 78 3.80 6.28 15.79
CA THR A 78 5.07 6.34 16.51
C THR A 78 5.89 5.05 16.41
N ARG A 79 5.26 3.87 16.41
CA ARG A 79 5.96 2.59 16.18
C ARG A 79 6.39 2.41 14.72
N LEU A 80 5.66 3.03 13.78
CA LEU A 80 6.01 2.99 12.35
C LEU A 80 7.21 3.85 11.99
N LYS A 81 7.63 4.79 12.85
CA LYS A 81 8.80 5.68 12.65
C LYS A 81 8.78 6.44 11.31
N ILE A 82 7.60 6.89 10.86
CA ILE A 82 7.43 7.53 9.54
C ILE A 82 7.81 9.02 9.55
N PHE A 83 8.10 9.60 10.71
CA PHE A 83 8.69 10.95 10.86
C PHE A 83 9.59 10.98 12.09
#